data_AF-A0AAU9RWD7-F1
#
_entry.id   AF-A0AAU9RWD7-F1
#
_cell.length_a   1.000
_cell.length_b   1.000
_cell.length_c   1.000
_cell.angle_alpha   90.00
_cell.angle_beta   90.00
_cell.angle_gamma   90.00
#
_symmetry.space_group_name_H-M   'P 1'
#
loop_
_entity.id
_entity.type
_entity.pdbx_description
1 polymer ?
#
loop_
_entity_poly.entity_id
_entity_poly.type
_entity_poly.pdbx_seq_one_letter_code
_entity_poly.pdbx_strand_id
1 'polypeptide(L)'
;MFHRKFEHPRHGSLGFLPRKRANRHRGKVKAFPKGDPAKPCRFTSFLGYKAGMTHILREVEKPGSKLHKKETCEAVTMIETPPMVVVGVVGYVKRHHVVCVL
;
A
#
# COMPACT_ATOMS: atom_id res chain seq x y z
N MET A 1 -5.67 42.44 -16.06
CA MET A 1 -6.23 41.70 -14.92
C MET A 1 -5.18 41.69 -13.82
N PHE A 2 -5.51 42.23 -12.65
CA PHE A 2 -4.61 42.30 -11.49
C PHE A 2 -4.47 40.91 -10.86
N HIS A 3 -3.39 40.72 -10.09
CA HIS A 3 -3.11 39.47 -9.40
C HIS A 3 -4.29 39.01 -8.54
N ARG A 4 -4.31 37.71 -8.19
CA ARG A 4 -5.37 37.14 -7.36
C ARG A 4 -5.50 37.95 -6.05
N LYS A 5 -6.73 38.33 -5.68
CA LYS A 5 -7.02 39.21 -4.52
C LYS A 5 -6.72 38.55 -3.16
N PHE A 6 -7.00 37.25 -3.02
CA PHE A 6 -6.74 36.48 -1.80
C PHE A 6 -6.01 35.18 -2.13
N GLU A 7 -5.16 34.73 -1.22
CA GLU A 7 -4.55 33.42 -1.35
C GLU A 7 -5.57 32.30 -1.10
N HIS A 8 -5.41 31.22 -1.83
CA HIS A 8 -6.20 30.00 -1.78
C HIS A 8 -5.27 28.84 -2.18
N PRO A 9 -5.21 27.75 -1.39
CA PRO A 9 -4.39 26.59 -1.67
C PRO A 9 -4.70 25.95 -3.03
N ARG A 10 -3.77 25.17 -3.57
CA ARG A 10 -4.04 24.46 -4.82
C ARG A 10 -5.06 23.34 -4.59
N HIS A 11 -6.04 23.21 -5.48
CA HIS A 11 -6.96 22.07 -5.46
C HIS A 11 -6.27 20.80 -5.99
N GLY A 12 -6.13 19.82 -5.10
CA GLY A 12 -5.62 18.49 -5.42
C GLY A 12 -4.11 18.43 -5.65
N SER A 13 -3.59 17.22 -5.48
CA SER A 13 -2.17 16.91 -5.63
C SER A 13 -1.76 16.74 -7.09
N LEU A 14 -0.58 17.27 -7.44
CA LEU A 14 0.04 17.16 -8.77
C LEU A 14 0.71 15.80 -9.02
N GLY A 15 1.10 15.09 -7.97
CA GLY A 15 1.83 13.81 -8.07
C GLY A 15 1.02 12.64 -8.66
N PHE A 16 -0.30 12.78 -8.78
CA PHE A 16 -1.19 11.75 -9.36
C PHE A 16 -1.65 12.09 -10.79
N LEU A 17 -0.93 12.99 -11.46
CA LEU A 17 -1.12 13.23 -12.89
C LEU A 17 -0.34 12.18 -13.71
N PRO A 18 -0.90 11.71 -14.84
CA PRO A 18 -2.23 11.99 -15.38
C PRO A 18 -3.36 11.25 -14.66
N ARG A 19 -4.51 11.91 -14.46
CA ARG A 19 -5.73 11.31 -13.89
C ARG A 19 -6.47 10.49 -14.97
N LYS A 20 -5.88 9.36 -15.35
CA LYS A 20 -6.44 8.41 -16.32
C LYS A 20 -6.66 7.05 -15.68
N ARG A 21 -7.54 6.23 -16.28
CA ARG A 21 -7.74 4.84 -15.86
C ARG A 21 -6.42 4.08 -15.95
N ALA A 22 -6.11 3.28 -14.94
CA ALA A 22 -4.94 2.42 -14.97
C ALA A 22 -5.09 1.36 -16.09
N ASN A 23 -3.99 1.06 -16.79
CA ASN A 23 -3.99 0.06 -17.85
C ASN A 23 -4.09 -1.39 -17.30
N ARG A 24 -3.89 -1.59 -16.00
CA ARG A 24 -3.91 -2.91 -15.35
C ARG A 24 -4.99 -2.93 -14.28
N HIS A 25 -5.75 -4.03 -14.24
CA HIS A 25 -6.75 -4.27 -13.20
C HIS A 25 -6.12 -4.52 -11.83
N ARG A 26 -4.97 -5.22 -11.79
CA ARG A 26 -4.21 -5.47 -10.57
C ARG A 26 -3.13 -4.42 -10.33
N GLY A 27 -2.90 -4.08 -9.07
CA GLY A 27 -1.79 -3.21 -8.65
C GLY A 27 -0.44 -3.83 -9.01
N LYS A 28 0.47 -3.05 -9.57
CA LYS A 28 1.87 -3.44 -9.80
C LYS A 28 2.72 -2.93 -8.63
N VAL A 29 3.44 -3.83 -7.96
CA VAL A 29 4.47 -3.44 -6.99
C VAL A 29 5.61 -2.76 -7.73
N LYS A 30 5.87 -1.48 -7.41
CA LYS A 30 6.94 -0.69 -8.06
C LYS A 30 8.29 -0.84 -7.37
N ALA A 31 8.28 -1.00 -6.06
CA ALA A 31 9.47 -1.17 -5.24
C ALA A 31 9.16 -2.19 -4.15
N PHE A 32 10.03 -3.20 -4.04
CA PHE A 32 10.00 -4.17 -2.95
C PHE A 32 10.82 -3.66 -1.76
N PRO A 33 10.55 -4.13 -0.53
CA PRO A 33 11.40 -3.82 0.61
C PRO A 33 12.85 -4.25 0.35
N LYS A 34 13.81 -3.50 0.91
CA LYS A 34 15.24 -3.87 0.83
C LYS A 34 15.46 -5.19 1.59
N GLY A 35 16.20 -6.10 0.99
CA GLY A 35 16.54 -7.38 1.62
C GLY A 35 17.61 -7.21 2.69
N ASP A 36 17.40 -7.83 3.84
CA ASP A 36 18.42 -8.01 4.88
C ASP A 36 18.97 -9.44 4.76
N PRO A 37 20.27 -9.64 4.45
CA PRO A 37 20.86 -10.99 4.32
C PRO A 37 20.82 -11.82 5.60
N ALA A 38 20.70 -11.17 6.77
CA ALA A 38 20.68 -11.83 8.07
C ALA A 38 19.36 -12.54 8.39
N LYS A 39 18.27 -12.22 7.66
CA LYS A 39 16.94 -12.77 7.93
C LYS A 39 16.65 -13.90 6.95
N PRO A 40 15.90 -14.94 7.36
CA PRO A 40 15.54 -16.03 6.46
C PRO A 40 14.71 -15.52 5.28
N CYS A 41 14.83 -16.23 4.16
CA CYS A 41 14.04 -15.95 2.96
C CYS A 41 12.54 -16.02 3.28
N ARG A 42 11.80 -14.98 2.88
CA ARG A 42 10.35 -14.89 3.05
C ARG A 42 9.71 -14.18 1.87
N PHE A 43 8.48 -14.53 1.57
CA PHE A 43 7.70 -13.83 0.56
C PHE A 43 7.36 -12.41 1.05
N THR A 44 7.51 -11.42 0.17
CA THR A 44 7.31 -10.00 0.50
C THR A 44 5.94 -9.47 0.10
N SER A 45 5.16 -10.23 -0.67
CA SER A 45 3.88 -9.79 -1.21
C SER A 45 2.90 -10.95 -1.36
N PHE A 46 1.62 -10.64 -1.22
CA PHE A 46 0.51 -11.58 -1.37
C PHE A 46 -0.60 -10.96 -2.22
N LEU A 47 -1.42 -11.79 -2.88
CA LEU A 47 -2.60 -11.35 -3.63
C LEU A 47 -3.86 -11.58 -2.81
N GLY A 48 -4.68 -10.55 -2.65
CA GLY A 48 -5.98 -10.66 -1.97
C GLY A 48 -7.09 -9.95 -2.74
N TYR A 49 -8.32 -10.38 -2.48
CA TYR A 49 -9.54 -9.84 -3.06
C TYR A 49 -10.37 -9.16 -1.97
N LYS A 50 -10.89 -7.96 -2.26
CA LYS A 50 -11.72 -7.22 -1.29
C LYS A 50 -13.09 -7.87 -1.19
N ALA A 51 -13.41 -8.47 -0.04
CA ALA A 51 -14.69 -9.12 0.21
C ALA A 51 -15.73 -8.16 0.82
N GLY A 52 -15.29 -7.25 1.69
CA GLY A 52 -16.20 -6.30 2.33
C GLY A 52 -15.53 -5.41 3.37
N MET A 53 -16.35 -4.70 4.14
CA MET A 53 -15.92 -3.88 5.27
C MET A 53 -16.91 -4.04 6.43
N THR A 54 -16.39 -4.12 7.64
CA THR A 54 -17.15 -4.23 8.90
C THR A 54 -16.55 -3.28 9.94
N HIS A 55 -17.18 -3.18 11.10
CA HIS A 55 -16.61 -2.49 12.26
C HIS A 55 -16.25 -3.51 13.33
N ILE A 56 -15.15 -3.28 14.05
CA ILE A 56 -14.72 -4.09 15.19
C ILE A 56 -14.70 -3.20 16.42
N LEU A 57 -15.16 -3.74 17.54
CA LEU A 57 -14.93 -3.17 18.85
C LEU A 57 -13.56 -3.64 19.36
N ARG A 58 -12.67 -2.69 19.61
CA ARG A 58 -11.33 -2.96 20.17
C ARG A 58 -11.06 -2.03 21.35
N GLU A 59 -10.37 -2.56 22.36
CA GLU A 59 -9.79 -1.76 23.44
C GLU A 59 -8.53 -1.02 22.95
N VAL A 60 -8.47 0.29 23.18
CA VAL A 60 -7.36 1.12 22.69
C VAL A 60 -6.21 1.20 23.70
N GLU A 61 -5.05 0.63 23.33
CA GLU A 61 -3.79 0.71 24.07
C GLU A 61 -2.84 1.75 23.42
N LYS A 62 -2.81 3.00 23.92
CA LYS A 62 -2.05 4.11 23.29
C LYS A 62 -1.50 5.18 24.28
N PRO A 63 -0.82 4.80 25.37
CA PRO A 63 -0.59 5.64 26.57
C PRO A 63 -0.43 7.17 26.31
N GLY A 64 -1.24 8.01 26.98
CA GLY A 64 -1.30 9.47 26.83
C GLY A 64 -2.58 10.07 26.19
N SER A 65 -3.40 9.28 25.51
CA SER A 65 -4.75 9.60 25.01
C SER A 65 -5.89 9.45 26.04
N LYS A 66 -6.95 10.25 25.88
CA LYS A 66 -8.20 10.16 26.67
C LYS A 66 -8.99 8.86 26.46
N LEU A 67 -8.62 8.08 25.43
CA LEU A 67 -9.28 6.85 25.00
C LEU A 67 -8.59 5.58 25.51
N HIS A 68 -7.67 5.66 26.49
CA HIS A 68 -7.08 4.45 27.05
C HIS A 68 -8.05 3.56 27.76
N LYS A 69 -7.89 2.25 27.48
CA LYS A 69 -8.68 1.19 28.08
C LYS A 69 -10.18 1.40 27.88
N LYS A 70 -10.54 2.04 26.77
CA LYS A 70 -11.92 2.24 26.33
C LYS A 70 -12.11 1.52 25.01
N GLU A 71 -13.32 1.00 24.85
CA GLU A 71 -13.76 0.37 23.61
C GLU A 71 -14.00 1.45 22.55
N THR A 72 -13.47 1.24 21.36
CA THR A 72 -13.71 2.10 20.19
C THR A 72 -14.11 1.24 19.01
N CYS A 73 -15.13 1.68 18.26
CA CYS A 73 -15.50 1.10 16.98
C CYS A 73 -14.50 1.55 15.90
N GLU A 74 -13.70 0.62 15.39
CA GLU A 74 -12.80 0.87 14.26
C GLU A 74 -13.32 0.18 13.00
N ALA A 75 -13.31 0.89 11.87
CA ALA A 75 -13.67 0.32 10.58
C ALA A 75 -12.53 -0.57 10.06
N VAL A 76 -12.86 -1.79 9.67
CA VAL A 76 -11.93 -2.78 9.12
C VAL A 76 -12.36 -3.28 7.76
N THR A 77 -11.39 -3.55 6.91
CA THR A 77 -11.59 -4.13 5.57
C THR A 77 -11.29 -5.63 5.59
N MET A 78 -12.22 -6.44 5.13
CA MET A 78 -12.04 -7.87 4.98
C MET A 78 -11.47 -8.19 3.58
N ILE A 79 -10.34 -8.90 3.56
CA ILE A 79 -9.65 -9.29 2.34
C ILE A 79 -9.56 -10.82 2.30
N GLU A 80 -10.18 -11.45 1.30
CA GLU A 80 -10.05 -12.87 1.04
C GLU A 80 -8.72 -13.17 0.35
N THR A 81 -8.03 -14.19 0.85
CA THR A 81 -6.66 -14.52 0.48
C THR A 81 -6.54 -16.03 0.24
N PRO A 82 -6.99 -16.55 -0.92
CA PRO A 82 -6.85 -17.97 -1.23
C PRO A 82 -5.37 -18.35 -1.30
N PRO A 83 -5.00 -19.60 -0.95
CA PRO A 83 -3.61 -20.06 -0.99
C PRO A 83 -3.06 -19.98 -2.42
N MET A 84 -1.92 -19.30 -2.58
CA MET A 84 -1.29 -19.13 -3.89
C MET A 84 -0.34 -20.29 -4.21
N VAL A 85 -0.38 -20.77 -5.44
CA VAL A 85 0.54 -21.79 -5.96
C VAL A 85 1.70 -21.12 -6.69
N VAL A 86 2.94 -21.49 -6.35
CA VAL A 86 4.16 -20.97 -7.01
C VAL A 86 4.46 -21.83 -8.24
N VAL A 87 4.48 -21.20 -9.42
CA VAL A 87 4.62 -21.91 -10.72
C VAL A 87 5.99 -21.67 -11.36
N GLY A 88 6.76 -20.67 -10.92
CA GLY A 88 8.07 -20.38 -11.49
C GLY A 88 8.87 -19.35 -10.70
N VAL A 89 10.15 -19.24 -11.05
CA VAL A 89 11.12 -18.32 -10.44
C VAL A 89 11.77 -17.50 -11.55
N VAL A 90 12.02 -16.22 -11.27
CA VAL A 90 12.66 -15.29 -12.21
C VAL A 90 13.88 -14.69 -11.54
N GLY A 91 15.04 -14.78 -12.20
CA GLY A 91 16.31 -14.20 -11.74
C GLY A 91 16.50 -12.77 -12.24
N TYR A 92 16.99 -11.90 -11.37
CA TYR A 92 17.28 -10.50 -11.70
C TYR A 92 18.76 -10.20 -11.47
N VAL A 93 19.45 -9.67 -12.50
CA VAL A 93 20.85 -9.24 -12.39
C VAL A 93 20.94 -7.72 -12.43
N LYS A 94 21.71 -7.17 -11.48
CA LYS A 94 21.96 -5.73 -11.40
C LYS A 94 22.95 -5.33 -12.49
N ARG A 95 22.49 -4.52 -13.45
CA ARG A 95 23.32 -3.89 -14.49
C ARG A 95 23.22 -2.38 -14.41
N HIS A 96 24.17 -1.67 -15.03
CA HIS A 96 24.33 -0.21 -14.90
C HIS A 96 23.10 0.62 -15.33
N HIS A 97 22.27 0.14 -16.26
CA HIS A 97 21.15 0.92 -16.79
C HIS A 97 19.76 0.47 -16.35
N VAL A 98 19.49 -0.84 -16.21
CA VAL A 98 18.22 -1.38 -15.70
C VAL A 98 18.47 -2.80 -15.17
N VAL A 99 17.74 -3.21 -14.13
CA VAL A 99 17.69 -4.62 -13.71
C VAL A 99 17.09 -5.43 -14.87
N CYS A 100 17.89 -6.33 -15.44
CA CYS A 100 17.40 -7.20 -16.51
C CYS A 100 16.89 -8.52 -15.92
N VAL A 101 15.76 -8.95 -16.45
CA VAL A 101 15.24 -10.31 -16.25
C VAL A 101 16.06 -11.22 -17.15
N LEU A 102 16.78 -12.18 -16.56
CA LEU A 102 17.37 -13.31 -17.30
C LEU A 102 16.32 -14.39 -17.54
#